data_AF-A0A2B8A4S9-F1
#
_entry.id   AF-A0A2B8A4S9-F1
#
_cell.length_a   1.000
_cell.length_b   1.000
_cell.length_c   1.000
_cell.angle_alpha   90.00
_cell.angle_beta   90.00
_cell.angle_gamma   90.00
#
_symmetry.space_group_name_H-M   'P 1'
#
loop_
_entity.id
_entity.type
_entity.pdbx_description
1 polymer ?
#
loop_
_entity_poly.entity_id
_entity_poly.type
_entity_poly.pdbx_seq_one_letter_code
_entity_poly.pdbx_strand_id
1 'polypeptide(L)'
;MTPLTRPLLMKIVSAFLFCPTLSYAQQNYFNVPSSELTPKNKAFFQQQFNFFQNGSEYFTTFCYGLGKEAEIGFNILAVTVERSALVFHDYHAPYKPLYTLNAQKRFYLRKFDVALGGHFGFNRKGKTAAYVYANHINKIPRWKTKILTGVYYSDYGYHGGKTRNFTTYPAIAGVGFQIGAETNLYKEKWLFQTDYISGYHIAGTLAAGGAYVANKVHVISFGYLLPLRDVPALSGFVLEYTFAPLSAENNAK
;
A
#
# COMPACT_ATOMS: atom_id res chain seq x y z
N MET A 1 49.66 0.81 -27.82
CA MET A 1 48.51 1.10 -26.94
C MET A 1 48.60 2.57 -26.53
N THR A 2 47.80 3.44 -27.13
CA THR A 2 47.83 4.89 -26.88
C THR A 2 47.17 5.21 -25.53
N PRO A 3 47.78 6.07 -24.69
CA PRO A 3 47.24 6.39 -23.38
C PRO A 3 45.99 7.25 -23.51
N LEU A 4 44.92 6.86 -22.82
CA LEU A 4 43.69 7.65 -22.74
C LEU A 4 44.02 9.01 -22.11
N THR A 5 43.79 10.10 -22.83
CA THR A 5 44.09 11.44 -22.34
C THR A 5 43.15 11.79 -21.17
N ARG A 6 43.69 12.36 -20.09
CA ARG A 6 42.95 12.80 -18.88
C ARG A 6 41.59 13.47 -19.13
N PRO A 7 41.38 14.33 -20.16
CA PRO A 7 40.06 14.92 -20.42
C PRO A 7 39.00 13.90 -20.89
N LEU A 8 39.37 12.76 -21.48
CA LEU A 8 38.42 11.73 -21.90
C LEU A 8 37.93 10.92 -20.69
N LEU A 9 38.81 10.59 -19.74
CA LEU A 9 38.46 9.91 -18.50
C LEU A 9 37.54 10.80 -17.63
N MET A 10 37.80 12.10 -17.57
CA MET A 10 36.95 13.07 -16.87
C MET A 10 35.57 13.21 -17.53
N LYS A 11 35.49 13.19 -18.87
CA LYS A 11 34.19 13.21 -19.58
C LYS A 11 33.39 11.91 -19.39
N ILE A 12 34.04 10.75 -19.30
CA ILE A 12 33.39 9.46 -19.00
C ILE A 12 32.89 9.42 -17.55
N VAL A 13 33.69 9.94 -16.60
CA VAL A 13 33.29 10.04 -15.18
C VAL A 13 32.18 11.09 -14.98
N SER A 14 32.21 12.21 -15.71
CA SER A 14 31.13 13.20 -15.69
C SER A 14 29.85 12.72 -16.39
N ALA A 15 29.96 11.90 -17.44
CA ALA A 15 28.80 11.25 -18.07
C ALA A 15 28.16 10.18 -17.18
N PHE A 16 28.95 9.52 -16.31
CA PHE A 16 28.43 8.62 -15.27
C PHE A 16 27.84 9.36 -14.05
N LEU A 17 28.21 10.61 -13.80
CA LEU A 17 27.69 11.44 -12.71
C LEU A 17 26.41 12.22 -13.06
N PHE A 18 26.01 12.24 -14.34
CA PHE A 18 24.81 12.93 -14.83
C PHE A 18 23.84 12.01 -15.57
N CYS A 19 23.66 10.77 -15.09
CA CYS A 19 22.53 9.95 -15.51
C CYS A 19 21.41 10.08 -14.44
N PRO A 20 20.40 10.97 -14.64
CA PRO A 20 19.22 10.98 -13.79
C PRO A 20 18.43 9.71 -14.13
N THR A 21 18.67 8.64 -13.39
CA THR A 21 17.84 7.45 -13.53
C THR A 21 16.46 7.78 -13.01
N LEU A 22 15.51 7.73 -13.93
CA LEU A 22 14.06 7.81 -13.76
C LEU A 22 13.63 7.10 -12.46
N SER A 23 13.14 7.89 -11.50
CA SER A 23 12.61 7.39 -10.24
C SER A 23 11.20 6.89 -10.40
N TYR A 24 10.96 5.67 -9.98
CA TYR A 24 9.67 5.02 -10.04
C TYR A 24 8.99 5.13 -8.69
N ALA A 25 7.76 5.65 -8.71
CA ALA A 25 6.86 5.57 -7.57
C ALA A 25 6.68 4.07 -7.24
N GLN A 26 6.66 3.74 -5.94
CA GLN A 26 6.56 2.37 -5.44
C GLN A 26 5.20 2.17 -4.76
N GLN A 27 4.64 0.98 -4.92
CA GLN A 27 3.49 0.55 -4.16
C GLN A 27 3.94 0.54 -2.70
N ASN A 28 3.54 1.51 -1.88
CA ASN A 28 3.25 1.32 -0.46
C ASN A 28 2.51 2.50 0.16
N TYR A 29 1.43 2.17 0.84
CA TYR A 29 1.16 2.61 2.20
C TYR A 29 0.61 1.40 2.96
N PHE A 30 0.66 1.42 4.29
CA PHE A 30 0.44 0.26 5.15
C PHE A 30 -1.02 -0.21 5.17
N ASN A 31 -1.97 0.72 5.25
CA ASN A 31 -3.40 0.39 5.36
C ASN A 31 -4.23 0.85 4.16
N VAL A 32 -3.71 1.80 3.39
CA VAL A 32 -4.40 2.40 2.25
C VAL A 32 -3.78 1.90 0.95
N PRO A 33 -4.57 1.39 -0.01
CA PRO A 33 -4.06 0.98 -1.31
C PRO A 33 -3.33 2.13 -2.01
N SER A 34 -2.02 1.98 -2.22
CA SER A 34 -1.14 2.98 -2.84
C SER A 34 -1.56 3.38 -4.27
N SER A 35 -2.44 2.59 -4.89
CA SER A 35 -3.01 2.82 -6.22
C SER A 35 -1.98 2.82 -7.36
N GLU A 36 -0.82 2.25 -7.08
CA GLU A 36 0.09 1.79 -8.09
C GLU A 36 -0.25 0.39 -8.55
N LEU A 37 0.17 0.07 -9.77
CA LEU A 37 -0.19 -1.16 -10.46
C LEU A 37 1.05 -1.99 -10.75
N THR A 38 0.88 -3.28 -10.56
CA THR A 38 1.83 -4.30 -10.98
C THR A 38 1.98 -4.23 -12.50
N PRO A 39 3.22 -4.18 -13.03
CA PRO A 39 3.41 -4.12 -14.47
C PRO A 39 2.88 -5.35 -15.20
N LYS A 40 2.53 -5.18 -16.48
CA LYS A 40 2.03 -6.26 -17.33
C LYS A 40 2.97 -7.48 -17.28
N ASN A 41 2.38 -8.65 -17.09
CA ASN A 41 3.08 -9.95 -17.02
C ASN A 41 4.14 -10.03 -15.91
N LYS A 42 3.97 -9.25 -14.85
CA LYS A 42 4.83 -9.28 -13.66
C LYS A 42 4.02 -9.61 -12.41
N ALA A 43 4.72 -10.12 -11.41
CA ALA A 43 4.15 -10.47 -10.12
C ALA A 43 4.67 -9.52 -9.04
N PHE A 44 3.77 -9.04 -8.21
CA PHE A 44 4.04 -8.27 -7.01
C PHE A 44 3.79 -9.15 -5.80
N PHE A 45 4.61 -9.01 -4.77
CA PHE A 45 4.44 -9.71 -3.50
C PHE A 45 4.76 -8.77 -2.34
N GLN A 46 3.92 -8.78 -1.32
CA GLN A 46 4.13 -8.02 -0.10
C GLN A 46 3.78 -8.86 1.12
N GLN A 47 4.62 -8.75 2.14
CA GLN A 47 4.41 -9.35 3.45
C GLN A 47 4.55 -8.26 4.51
N GLN A 48 3.46 -7.98 5.21
CA GLN A 48 3.42 -7.03 6.32
C GLN A 48 3.29 -7.78 7.65
N PHE A 49 3.98 -7.24 8.65
CA PHE A 49 4.03 -7.70 10.03
C PHE A 49 3.68 -6.52 10.92
N ASN A 50 2.52 -6.60 11.57
CA ASN A 50 2.10 -5.65 12.59
C ASN A 50 2.39 -6.24 13.96
N PHE A 51 3.09 -5.50 14.81
CA PHE A 51 3.45 -5.88 16.17
C PHE A 51 2.72 -4.98 17.16
N PHE A 52 1.90 -5.60 18.00
CA PHE A 52 1.11 -4.94 19.04
C PHE A 52 1.55 -5.44 20.43
N GLN A 53 1.12 -4.75 21.48
CA GLN A 53 1.48 -5.12 22.86
C GLN A 53 1.08 -6.56 23.22
N ASN A 54 -0.04 -7.06 22.69
CA ASN A 54 -0.62 -8.34 23.09
C ASN A 54 -0.56 -9.42 21.99
N GLY A 55 0.11 -9.15 20.86
CA GLY A 55 0.15 -10.07 19.74
C GLY A 55 0.69 -9.44 18.47
N SER A 56 0.56 -10.18 17.38
CA SER A 56 0.98 -9.78 16.06
C SER A 56 -0.09 -10.10 15.02
N GLU A 57 -0.08 -9.36 13.93
CA GLU A 57 -0.97 -9.57 12.80
C GLU A 57 -0.17 -9.53 11.51
N TYR A 58 -0.46 -10.48 10.62
CA TYR A 58 0.27 -10.66 9.37
C TYR A 58 -0.66 -10.51 8.17
N PHE A 59 -0.15 -9.84 7.15
CA PHE A 59 -0.84 -9.65 5.87
C PHE A 59 0.08 -10.09 4.75
N THR A 60 -0.45 -10.92 3.86
CA THR A 60 0.23 -11.37 2.65
C THR A 60 -0.59 -10.90 1.46
N THR A 61 0.05 -10.21 0.53
CA THR A 61 -0.56 -9.71 -0.69
C THR A 61 0.22 -10.19 -1.89
N PHE A 62 -0.48 -10.68 -2.90
CA PHE A 62 0.07 -11.02 -4.20
C PHE A 62 -0.77 -10.38 -5.28
N CYS A 63 -0.12 -9.72 -6.24
CA CYS A 63 -0.79 -9.18 -7.43
C CYS A 63 -0.08 -9.64 -8.70
N TYR A 64 -0.84 -9.76 -9.77
CA TYR A 64 -0.37 -10.02 -11.12
C TYR A 64 -0.88 -8.95 -12.07
N GLY A 65 0.05 -8.30 -12.78
CA GLY A 65 -0.28 -7.24 -13.72
C GLY A 65 -0.86 -7.80 -15.02
N LEU A 66 -2.11 -7.47 -15.30
CA LEU A 66 -2.81 -7.84 -16.54
C LEU A 66 -2.42 -6.91 -17.70
N GLY A 67 -1.81 -5.78 -17.39
CA GLY A 67 -1.55 -4.68 -18.32
C GLY A 67 -2.82 -3.87 -18.59
N LYS A 68 -2.71 -2.91 -19.52
CA LYS A 68 -3.76 -1.91 -19.76
C LYS A 68 -4.22 -1.27 -18.44
N GLU A 69 -3.30 -0.93 -17.54
CA GLU A 69 -3.66 -0.35 -16.23
C GLU A 69 -4.59 -1.21 -15.36
N ALA A 70 -4.42 -2.52 -15.37
CA ALA A 70 -5.18 -3.43 -14.51
C ALA A 70 -4.28 -4.49 -13.85
N GLU A 71 -4.68 -4.89 -12.65
CA GLU A 71 -4.12 -6.03 -11.93
C GLU A 71 -5.21 -6.84 -11.23
N ILE A 72 -4.89 -8.10 -10.95
CA ILE A 72 -5.67 -8.99 -10.11
C ILE A 72 -4.73 -9.67 -9.12
N GLY A 73 -5.24 -10.10 -7.98
CA GLY A 73 -4.44 -10.69 -6.94
C GLY A 73 -5.23 -11.51 -5.95
N PHE A 74 -4.51 -11.99 -4.95
CA PHE A 74 -5.09 -12.56 -3.76
C PHE A 74 -4.37 -12.03 -2.52
N ASN A 75 -5.09 -11.97 -1.40
CA ASN A 75 -4.52 -11.65 -0.10
C ASN A 75 -4.92 -12.67 0.96
N ILE A 76 -4.02 -12.85 1.93
CA ILE A 76 -4.31 -13.45 3.23
C ILE A 76 -4.17 -12.34 4.26
N LEU A 77 -5.29 -11.85 4.76
CA LEU A 77 -5.35 -10.69 5.66
C LEU A 77 -5.60 -11.15 7.09
N ALA A 78 -5.06 -10.37 8.03
CA ALA A 78 -5.33 -10.49 9.46
C ALA A 78 -5.07 -11.90 10.03
N VAL A 79 -3.96 -12.53 9.65
CA VAL A 79 -3.49 -13.73 10.37
C VAL A 79 -2.97 -13.27 11.72
N THR A 80 -3.75 -13.49 12.77
CA THR A 80 -3.43 -12.97 14.11
C THR A 80 -2.84 -14.05 15.00
N VAL A 81 -1.77 -13.71 15.71
CA VAL A 81 -1.18 -14.52 16.78
C VAL A 81 -1.23 -13.74 18.08
N GLU A 82 -1.88 -14.28 19.09
CA GLU A 82 -1.94 -13.73 20.44
C GLU A 82 -1.52 -14.82 21.43
N ARG A 83 -0.67 -14.48 22.41
CA ARG A 83 -0.17 -15.42 23.42
C ARG A 83 0.34 -16.75 22.83
N SER A 84 1.06 -16.66 21.71
CA SER A 84 1.61 -17.79 20.96
C SER A 84 0.59 -18.74 20.32
N ALA A 85 -0.67 -18.32 20.18
CA ALA A 85 -1.74 -19.07 19.52
C ALA A 85 -2.36 -18.30 18.36
N LEU A 86 -2.76 -19.00 17.31
CA LEU A 86 -3.52 -18.41 16.20
C LEU A 86 -4.94 -18.06 16.66
N VAL A 87 -5.37 -16.84 16.35
CA VAL A 87 -6.71 -16.33 16.67
C VAL A 87 -7.59 -16.41 15.44
N PHE A 88 -8.79 -16.98 15.61
CA PHE A 88 -9.78 -17.12 14.55
C PHE A 88 -11.08 -16.43 14.95
N HIS A 89 -11.54 -15.52 14.10
CA HIS A 89 -12.83 -14.86 14.23
C HIS A 89 -13.76 -15.38 13.14
N ASP A 90 -14.28 -16.60 13.37
CA ASP A 90 -15.07 -17.31 12.35
C ASP A 90 -16.53 -16.82 12.27
N TYR A 91 -17.08 -16.33 13.38
CA TYR A 91 -18.48 -15.95 13.51
C TYR A 91 -18.72 -14.52 13.99
N HIS A 92 -17.68 -13.86 14.49
CA HIS A 92 -17.74 -12.47 14.94
C HIS A 92 -16.90 -11.62 13.99
N ALA A 93 -17.49 -10.55 13.45
CA ALA A 93 -16.72 -9.67 12.59
C ALA A 93 -15.95 -8.62 13.43
N PRO A 94 -14.83 -8.08 12.93
CA PRO A 94 -14.19 -8.40 11.65
C PRO A 94 -13.64 -9.82 11.64
N TYR A 95 -13.84 -10.53 10.52
CA TYR A 95 -13.47 -11.94 10.41
C TYR A 95 -11.96 -12.09 10.27
N LYS A 96 -11.41 -13.19 10.79
CA LYS A 96 -9.97 -13.49 10.77
C LYS A 96 -9.68 -14.99 10.69
N PRO A 97 -8.69 -15.44 9.90
CA PRO A 97 -8.08 -14.70 8.79
C PRO A 97 -9.08 -14.49 7.65
N LEU A 98 -8.80 -13.54 6.75
CA LEU A 98 -9.57 -13.30 5.54
C LEU A 98 -8.77 -13.69 4.30
N TYR A 99 -9.33 -14.56 3.47
CA TYR A 99 -8.81 -14.91 2.16
C TYR A 99 -9.58 -14.12 1.11
N THR A 100 -8.91 -13.20 0.43
CA THR A 100 -9.57 -12.27 -0.50
C THR A 100 -8.95 -12.35 -1.88
N LEU A 101 -9.78 -12.14 -2.91
CA LEU A 101 -9.34 -11.76 -4.23
C LEU A 101 -9.33 -10.24 -4.31
N ASN A 102 -8.29 -9.67 -4.88
CA ASN A 102 -8.22 -8.24 -5.15
C ASN A 102 -8.15 -7.96 -6.64
N ALA A 103 -8.71 -6.83 -7.03
CA ALA A 103 -8.57 -6.29 -8.38
C ALA A 103 -8.46 -4.77 -8.29
N GLN A 104 -7.65 -4.19 -9.18
CA GLN A 104 -7.50 -2.75 -9.30
C GLN A 104 -7.37 -2.34 -10.77
N LYS A 105 -7.97 -1.20 -11.09
CA LYS A 105 -7.92 -0.55 -12.39
C LYS A 105 -7.53 0.92 -12.20
N ARG A 106 -6.53 1.39 -12.94
CA ARG A 106 -6.19 2.82 -13.02
C ARG A 106 -6.71 3.41 -14.32
N PHE A 107 -7.15 4.66 -14.24
CA PHE A 107 -7.57 5.50 -15.34
C PHE A 107 -6.69 6.75 -15.36
N TYR A 108 -5.95 6.94 -16.45
CA TYR A 108 -5.19 8.16 -16.67
C TYR A 108 -6.13 9.24 -17.20
N LEU A 109 -6.31 10.30 -16.42
CA LEU A 109 -7.03 11.49 -16.86
C LEU A 109 -6.01 12.62 -17.10
N ARG A 110 -6.44 13.68 -17.78
CA ARG A 110 -5.52 14.69 -18.32
C ARG A 110 -4.63 15.38 -17.28
N LYS A 111 -5.10 15.50 -16.03
CA LYS A 111 -4.42 16.24 -14.94
C LYS A 111 -4.20 15.41 -13.67
N PHE A 112 -4.81 14.24 -13.58
CA PHE A 112 -4.78 13.39 -12.40
C PHE A 112 -5.14 11.96 -12.80
N ASP A 113 -4.87 11.02 -11.91
CA ASP A 113 -5.24 9.62 -12.14
C ASP A 113 -6.29 9.20 -11.13
N VAL A 114 -7.15 8.27 -11.54
CA VAL A 114 -8.12 7.63 -10.65
C VAL A 114 -7.86 6.14 -10.64
N ALA A 115 -7.79 5.53 -9.47
CA ALA A 115 -7.77 4.10 -9.30
C ALA A 115 -9.06 3.62 -8.64
N LEU A 116 -9.66 2.60 -9.22
CA LEU A 116 -10.79 1.87 -8.64
C LEU A 116 -10.31 0.47 -8.30
N GLY A 117 -10.60 0.00 -7.10
CA GLY A 117 -10.22 -1.36 -6.71
C GLY A 117 -10.99 -1.87 -5.52
N GLY A 118 -10.70 -3.10 -5.14
CA GLY A 118 -11.32 -3.71 -3.98
C GLY A 118 -10.85 -5.13 -3.72
N HIS A 119 -11.21 -5.60 -2.53
CA HIS A 119 -10.97 -6.92 -1.98
C HIS A 119 -12.31 -7.57 -1.70
N PHE A 120 -12.51 -8.80 -2.17
CA PHE A 120 -13.69 -9.60 -1.90
C PHE A 120 -13.26 -11.00 -1.49
N GLY A 121 -13.81 -11.50 -0.40
CA GLY A 121 -13.33 -12.77 0.11
C GLY A 121 -14.16 -13.35 1.23
N PHE A 122 -13.56 -14.32 1.90
CA PHE A 122 -14.20 -15.09 2.95
C PHE A 122 -13.22 -15.51 4.03
N ASN A 123 -13.75 -15.87 5.20
CA ASN A 123 -12.99 -16.56 6.24
C ASN A 123 -13.09 -18.09 6.10
N ARG A 124 -12.47 -18.84 7.01
CA ARG A 124 -12.47 -20.31 7.00
C ARG A 124 -13.87 -20.95 7.03
N LYS A 125 -14.89 -20.26 7.53
CA LYS A 125 -16.29 -20.73 7.58
C LYS A 125 -17.15 -20.20 6.43
N GLY A 126 -16.55 -19.56 5.42
CA GLY A 126 -17.27 -19.05 4.26
C GLY A 126 -18.06 -17.77 4.53
N LYS A 127 -17.83 -17.08 5.65
CA LYS A 127 -18.42 -15.76 5.90
C LYS A 127 -17.72 -14.72 5.04
N THR A 128 -18.49 -13.91 4.33
CA THR A 128 -17.99 -12.98 3.33
C THR A 128 -17.52 -11.67 3.93
N ALA A 129 -16.56 -11.03 3.26
CA ALA A 129 -16.09 -9.70 3.56
C ALA A 129 -15.75 -8.95 2.28
N ALA A 130 -15.99 -7.64 2.27
CA ALA A 130 -15.75 -6.77 1.12
C ALA A 130 -15.19 -5.41 1.53
N TYR A 131 -14.24 -4.92 0.73
CA TYR A 131 -13.68 -3.58 0.80
C TYR A 131 -13.49 -3.06 -0.63
N VAL A 132 -14.01 -1.89 -0.95
CA VAL A 132 -13.86 -1.27 -2.28
C VAL A 132 -13.48 0.20 -2.12
N TYR A 133 -12.75 0.74 -3.07
CA TYR A 133 -12.26 2.11 -3.01
C TYR A 133 -12.19 2.78 -4.37
N ALA A 134 -12.23 4.10 -4.32
CA ALA A 134 -11.94 5.00 -5.42
C ALA A 134 -10.94 6.04 -4.94
N ASN A 135 -9.74 6.01 -5.53
CA ASN A 135 -8.62 6.85 -5.14
C ASN A 135 -8.24 7.81 -6.27
N HIS A 136 -8.18 9.09 -5.95
CA HIS A 136 -7.56 10.12 -6.74
C HIS A 136 -6.07 10.19 -6.40
N ILE A 137 -5.22 10.21 -7.42
CA ILE A 137 -3.76 10.19 -7.30
C ILE A 137 -3.20 11.47 -7.91
N ASN A 138 -2.43 12.22 -7.12
CA ASN A 138 -1.75 13.42 -7.53
C ASN A 138 -0.24 13.27 -7.30
N LYS A 139 0.55 13.50 -8.35
CA LYS A 139 2.02 13.54 -8.27
C LYS A 139 2.46 14.99 -8.34
N ILE A 140 3.26 15.43 -7.37
CA ILE A 140 3.81 16.78 -7.27
C ILE A 140 5.31 16.70 -7.56
N PRO A 141 5.76 16.91 -8.81
CA PRO A 141 7.15 16.65 -9.20
C PRO A 141 8.16 17.52 -8.45
N ARG A 142 7.80 18.79 -8.19
CA ARG A 142 8.65 19.75 -7.47
C ARG A 142 9.10 19.23 -6.10
N TRP A 143 8.25 18.46 -5.42
CA TRP A 143 8.52 17.95 -4.08
C TRP A 143 8.82 16.45 -4.06
N LYS A 144 8.87 15.80 -5.25
CA LYS A 144 8.96 14.35 -5.36
C LYS A 144 7.94 13.64 -4.46
N THR A 145 6.73 14.19 -4.43
CA THR A 145 5.67 13.76 -3.52
C THR A 145 4.52 13.15 -4.31
N LYS A 146 4.02 12.01 -3.84
CA LYS A 146 2.75 11.41 -4.27
C LYS A 146 1.73 11.63 -3.17
N ILE A 147 0.58 12.19 -3.51
CA ILE A 147 -0.57 12.31 -2.61
C ILE A 147 -1.71 11.51 -3.21
N LEU A 148 -2.37 10.74 -2.35
CA LEU A 148 -3.57 9.99 -2.64
C LEU A 148 -4.67 10.48 -1.73
N THR A 149 -5.85 10.68 -2.29
CA THR A 149 -7.09 10.92 -1.54
C THR A 149 -8.18 10.04 -2.12
N GLY A 150 -9.08 9.52 -1.30
CA GLY A 150 -10.10 8.63 -1.82
C GLY A 150 -11.25 8.39 -0.88
N VAL A 151 -12.27 7.74 -1.42
CA VAL A 151 -13.41 7.21 -0.67
C VAL A 151 -13.35 5.70 -0.71
N TYR A 152 -13.86 5.07 0.34
CA TYR A 152 -13.93 3.62 0.40
C TYR A 152 -15.27 3.18 1.01
N TYR A 153 -15.69 1.97 0.68
CA TYR A 153 -16.77 1.26 1.34
C TYR A 153 -16.23 -0.06 1.88
N SER A 154 -16.74 -0.49 3.04
CA SER A 154 -16.49 -1.84 3.53
C SER A 154 -17.67 -2.38 4.30
N ASP A 155 -17.87 -3.69 4.21
CA ASP A 155 -18.93 -4.37 4.92
C ASP A 155 -18.52 -4.75 6.35
N TYR A 156 -19.51 -5.22 7.11
CA TYR A 156 -19.34 -5.69 8.48
C TYR A 156 -18.25 -6.76 8.60
N GLY A 157 -18.15 -7.68 7.65
CA GLY A 157 -17.18 -8.76 7.66
C GLY A 157 -15.73 -8.27 7.61
N TYR A 158 -15.46 -7.19 6.88
CA TYR A 158 -14.12 -6.66 6.66
C TYR A 158 -13.62 -5.78 7.82
N HIS A 159 -14.41 -4.79 8.24
CA HIS A 159 -14.00 -3.80 9.27
C HIS A 159 -14.83 -3.86 10.57
N GLY A 160 -15.84 -4.73 10.67
CA GLY A 160 -16.69 -4.84 11.86
C GLY A 160 -17.89 -3.87 11.87
N GLY A 161 -18.53 -3.75 13.04
CA GLY A 161 -19.83 -3.09 13.25
C GLY A 161 -19.84 -1.57 13.32
N LYS A 162 -18.67 -0.95 13.35
CA LYS A 162 -18.55 0.49 13.58
C LYS A 162 -18.50 1.25 12.26
N THR A 163 -18.79 2.55 12.31
CA THR A 163 -18.89 3.37 11.10
C THR A 163 -17.53 3.59 10.43
N ARG A 164 -17.52 3.77 9.11
CA ARG A 164 -16.33 4.03 8.28
C ARG A 164 -15.98 5.52 8.22
N ASN A 165 -16.80 6.34 8.85
CA ASN A 165 -16.68 7.77 8.93
C ASN A 165 -17.01 8.25 10.36
N PHE A 166 -17.05 9.57 10.53
CA PHE A 166 -17.30 10.22 11.81
C PHE A 166 -18.77 10.54 12.07
N THR A 167 -19.70 9.96 11.30
CA THR A 167 -21.14 10.20 11.47
C THR A 167 -21.87 8.99 12.01
N THR A 168 -23.02 9.23 12.64
CA THR A 168 -23.97 8.23 13.10
C THR A 168 -25.06 7.92 12.06
N TYR A 169 -25.11 8.64 10.93
CA TYR A 169 -26.14 8.43 9.90
C TYR A 169 -25.99 7.04 9.24
N PRO A 170 -26.98 6.13 9.41
CA PRO A 170 -26.84 4.74 8.96
C PRO A 170 -26.64 4.60 7.45
N ALA A 171 -27.25 5.48 6.65
CA ALA A 171 -27.23 5.42 5.19
C ALA A 171 -25.81 5.54 4.60
N ILE A 172 -24.89 6.20 5.31
CA ILE A 172 -23.49 6.37 4.87
C ILE A 172 -22.49 5.74 5.83
N ALA A 173 -22.94 5.03 6.87
CA ALA A 173 -22.07 4.43 7.88
C ALA A 173 -21.05 3.43 7.32
N GLY A 174 -21.34 2.83 6.16
CA GLY A 174 -20.42 1.92 5.44
C GLY A 174 -19.35 2.62 4.60
N VAL A 175 -19.44 3.94 4.42
CA VAL A 175 -18.55 4.72 3.54
C VAL A 175 -17.61 5.59 4.36
N GLY A 176 -16.33 5.56 4.01
CA GLY A 176 -15.27 6.36 4.62
C GLY A 176 -14.41 7.05 3.59
N PHE A 177 -13.37 7.72 4.06
CA PHE A 177 -12.34 8.35 3.25
C PHE A 177 -10.95 7.92 3.71
N GLN A 178 -10.00 8.04 2.79
CA GLN A 178 -8.62 7.66 3.02
C GLN A 178 -7.67 8.63 2.33
N ILE A 179 -6.50 8.78 2.92
CA ILE A 179 -5.45 9.69 2.45
C ILE A 179 -4.12 8.96 2.56
N GLY A 180 -3.23 9.14 1.59
CA GLY A 180 -1.86 8.67 1.65
C GLY A 180 -0.90 9.72 1.10
N ALA A 181 0.29 9.84 1.68
CA ALA A 181 1.34 10.71 1.17
C ALA A 181 2.72 10.07 1.30
N GLU A 182 3.48 10.07 0.19
CA GLU A 182 4.84 9.55 0.10
C GLU A 182 5.72 10.67 -0.42
N THR A 183 6.92 10.80 0.11
CA THR A 183 7.91 11.73 -0.42
C THR A 183 9.30 11.14 -0.35
N ASN A 184 10.07 11.41 -1.40
CA ASN A 184 11.44 10.97 -1.51
C ASN A 184 12.36 11.84 -0.64
N LEU A 185 12.98 11.24 0.38
CA LEU A 185 13.85 11.97 1.30
C LEU A 185 15.30 12.04 0.82
N TYR A 186 15.86 10.90 0.41
CA TYR A 186 17.28 10.84 0.05
C TYR A 186 17.57 9.84 -1.05
N LYS A 187 18.09 10.37 -2.17
CA LYS A 187 18.56 9.61 -3.34
C LYS A 187 17.64 8.45 -3.73
N GLU A 188 16.34 8.59 -3.46
CA GLU A 188 15.34 7.60 -3.85
C GLU A 188 15.55 6.23 -3.20
N LYS A 189 16.39 6.20 -2.16
CA LYS A 189 16.59 5.06 -1.28
C LYS A 189 15.76 5.16 -0.03
N TRP A 190 15.52 6.37 0.46
CA TRP A 190 14.70 6.62 1.64
C TRP A 190 13.47 7.40 1.23
N LEU A 191 12.30 6.85 1.58
CA LEU A 191 11.02 7.51 1.42
C LEU A 191 10.41 7.73 2.80
N PHE A 192 9.76 8.86 2.98
CA PHE A 192 8.75 9.03 4.02
C PHE A 192 7.41 8.60 3.45
N GLN A 193 6.60 7.93 4.26
CA GLN A 193 5.25 7.52 3.88
C GLN A 193 4.30 7.63 5.06
N THR A 194 3.07 8.04 4.79
CA THR A 194 1.99 8.09 5.76
C THR A 194 0.66 7.78 5.10
N ASP A 195 -0.22 7.10 5.81
CA ASP A 195 -1.61 6.92 5.42
C ASP A 195 -2.57 7.14 6.56
N TYR A 196 -3.81 7.42 6.19
CA TYR A 196 -4.91 7.65 7.10
C TYR A 196 -6.16 6.99 6.53
N ILE A 197 -6.86 6.24 7.36
CA ILE A 197 -8.17 5.67 7.03
C ILE A 197 -9.19 6.10 8.10
N SER A 198 -10.26 6.75 7.66
CA SER A 198 -11.29 7.30 8.57
C SER A 198 -12.16 6.21 9.20
N GLY A 199 -12.82 6.53 10.32
CA GLY A 199 -13.90 5.73 10.91
C GLY A 199 -13.57 5.17 12.30
N TYR A 200 -14.59 4.60 12.95
CA TYR A 200 -14.51 4.06 14.32
C TYR A 200 -14.28 2.54 14.37
N HIS A 201 -13.62 1.99 13.36
CA HIS A 201 -13.41 0.55 13.19
C HIS A 201 -11.96 0.12 13.45
N ILE A 202 -11.71 -1.19 13.38
CA ILE A 202 -10.41 -1.80 13.74
C ILE A 202 -9.21 -1.36 12.91
N ALA A 203 -9.44 -0.79 11.72
CA ALA A 203 -8.39 -0.30 10.85
C ALA A 203 -8.23 1.23 10.93
N GLY A 204 -9.14 1.93 11.63
CA GLY A 204 -9.14 3.39 11.78
C GLY A 204 -7.85 3.88 12.45
N THR A 205 -6.87 4.25 11.63
CA THR A 205 -5.51 4.58 12.06
C THR A 205 -4.90 5.65 11.17
N LEU A 206 -3.92 6.36 11.74
CA LEU A 206 -2.89 7.08 11.03
C LEU A 206 -1.62 6.22 11.08
N ALA A 207 -1.14 5.75 9.94
CA ALA A 207 0.17 5.13 9.84
C ALA A 207 1.20 6.17 9.39
N ALA A 208 2.36 6.19 10.03
CA ALA A 208 3.48 7.04 9.63
C ALA A 208 4.79 6.26 9.72
N GLY A 209 5.65 6.41 8.72
CA GLY A 209 6.87 5.65 8.65
C GLY A 209 7.75 6.04 7.48
N GLY A 210 8.66 5.13 7.14
CA GLY A 210 9.51 5.25 5.98
C GLY A 210 9.63 3.94 5.23
N ALA A 211 10.26 4.02 4.07
CA ALA A 211 10.66 2.87 3.28
C ALA A 211 12.11 3.00 2.83
N TYR A 212 12.80 1.87 2.83
CA TYR A 212 14.14 1.71 2.29
C TYR A 212 14.10 0.88 1.00
N VAL A 213 14.52 1.49 -0.09
CA VAL A 213 14.65 0.85 -1.41
C VAL A 213 16.02 0.19 -1.47
N ALA A 214 16.08 -1.10 -1.13
CA ALA A 214 17.31 -1.86 -1.15
C ALA A 214 17.89 -1.97 -2.57
N ASN A 215 17.00 -2.19 -3.54
CA ASN A 215 17.31 -2.15 -4.96
C ASN A 215 16.04 -1.90 -5.77
N LYS A 216 16.14 -2.02 -7.10
CA LYS A 216 15.04 -1.75 -8.04
C LYS A 216 13.75 -2.54 -7.80
N VAL A 217 13.79 -3.67 -7.09
CA VAL A 217 12.61 -4.53 -6.90
C VAL A 217 12.31 -4.88 -5.45
N HIS A 218 13.21 -4.58 -4.52
CA HIS A 218 13.08 -4.92 -3.10
C HIS A 218 12.98 -3.65 -2.25
N VAL A 219 11.90 -3.57 -1.47
CA VAL A 219 11.60 -2.43 -0.59
C VAL A 219 11.30 -2.98 0.80
N ILE A 220 11.83 -2.31 1.83
CA ILE A 220 11.56 -2.61 3.23
C ILE A 220 10.92 -1.37 3.86
N SER A 221 9.67 -1.48 4.27
CA SER A 221 8.91 -0.42 4.92
C SER A 221 8.90 -0.65 6.44
N PHE A 222 8.99 0.44 7.21
CA PHE A 222 8.79 0.40 8.65
C PHE A 222 8.00 1.63 9.09
N GLY A 223 7.14 1.46 10.09
CA GLY A 223 6.29 2.55 10.54
C GLY A 223 5.65 2.27 11.90
N TYR A 224 4.81 3.20 12.29
CA TYR A 224 4.03 3.14 13.52
C TYR A 224 2.56 3.43 13.21
N LEU A 225 1.68 2.61 13.77
CA LEU A 225 0.24 2.71 13.67
C LEU A 225 -0.28 3.50 14.88
N LEU A 226 -0.89 4.64 14.61
CA LEU A 226 -1.55 5.50 15.59
C LEU A 226 -3.07 5.33 15.47
N PRO A 227 -3.74 4.70 16.44
CA PRO A 227 -5.20 4.62 16.46
C PRO A 227 -5.82 6.01 16.43
N LEU A 228 -6.90 6.16 15.68
CA LEU A 228 -7.74 7.34 15.80
C LEU A 228 -8.42 7.36 17.17
N ARG A 229 -8.86 8.54 17.60
CA ARG A 229 -9.53 8.73 18.88
C ARG A 229 -10.81 7.88 18.95
N ASP A 230 -11.01 7.20 20.08
CA ASP A 230 -12.21 6.42 20.40
C ASP A 230 -12.47 5.24 19.42
N VAL A 231 -11.42 4.67 18.83
CA VAL A 231 -11.51 3.51 17.92
C VAL A 231 -10.90 2.25 18.56
N PRO A 232 -11.33 1.04 18.16
CA PRO A 232 -10.79 -0.22 18.71
C PRO A 232 -9.45 -0.64 18.07
N ALA A 233 -8.87 0.17 17.20
CA ALA A 233 -7.57 -0.13 16.58
C ALA A 233 -6.46 -0.11 17.62
N LEU A 234 -5.47 -0.99 17.45
CA LEU A 234 -4.31 -1.08 18.34
C LEU A 234 -3.16 -0.25 17.80
N SER A 235 -2.43 0.42 18.69
CA SER A 235 -1.15 1.04 18.34
C SER A 235 -0.07 -0.03 18.22
N GLY A 236 0.79 0.09 17.23
CA GLY A 236 1.81 -0.92 16.99
C GLY A 236 2.85 -0.50 15.99
N PHE A 237 3.91 -1.29 15.88
CA PHE A 237 4.91 -1.14 14.83
C PHE A 237 4.50 -1.96 13.62
N VAL A 238 4.76 -1.42 12.44
CA VAL A 238 4.60 -2.15 11.19
C VAL A 238 5.97 -2.31 10.55
N LEU A 239 6.27 -3.53 10.13
CA LEU A 239 7.39 -3.88 9.27
C LEU A 239 6.81 -4.55 8.04
N GLU A 240 7.32 -4.21 6.86
CA GLU A 240 6.83 -4.81 5.64
C GLU A 240 7.98 -5.00 4.65
N TYR A 241 7.93 -6.14 3.99
CA TYR A 241 8.79 -6.46 2.88
C TYR A 241 7.95 -6.47 1.60
N THR A 242 8.45 -5.79 0.58
CA THR A 242 7.79 -5.69 -0.72
C THR A 242 8.75 -6.10 -1.83
N PHE A 243 8.28 -7.00 -2.69
CA PHE A 243 8.85 -7.32 -3.98
C PHE A 243 7.96 -6.70 -5.07
N ALA A 244 8.45 -5.62 -5.68
CA ALA A 244 7.74 -4.86 -6.71
C ALA A 244 8.59 -4.76 -7.98
N PRO A 245 8.32 -5.57 -9.02
CA PRO A 245 9.04 -5.46 -10.28
C PRO A 245 8.72 -4.14 -10.96
N LEU A 246 9.73 -3.50 -11.54
CA LEU A 246 9.55 -2.26 -12.31
C LEU A 246 8.83 -2.52 -13.64
N SER A 247 8.02 -1.55 -14.10
CA SER A 247 7.43 -1.61 -15.44
C SER A 247 8.48 -1.36 -16.52
N ALA A 248 8.39 -2.11 -17.63
CA ALA A 248 9.27 -1.95 -18.78
C ALA A 248 8.98 -0.67 -19.60
N GLU A 249 7.73 -0.18 -19.57
CA GLU A 249 7.30 1.04 -20.28
C GLU A 249 7.99 2.31 -19.77
N ASN A 250 8.55 2.26 -18.57
CA ASN A 250 9.29 3.39 -18.03
C ASN A 250 10.72 3.55 -18.58
N ASN A 251 11.22 2.61 -19.38
CA ASN A 251 12.53 2.74 -20.04
C ASN A 251 12.44 3.37 -21.46
N ALA A 252 11.23 3.71 -21.93
CA ALA A 252 10.99 4.16 -23.31
C ALA A 252 10.54 5.63 -23.41
N LYS A 253 10.78 6.46 -22.38
CA LYS A 253 10.57 7.91 -22.42
C LYS A 253 11.75 8.67 -21.87
#